data_AF-A0A0R1UQC5-F1
#
_entry.id   AF-A0A0R1UQC5-F1
#
_cell.length_a   1.000
_cell.length_b   1.000
_cell.length_c   1.000
_cell.angle_alpha   90.00
_cell.angle_beta   90.00
_cell.angle_gamma   90.00
#
_symmetry.space_group_name_H-M   'P 1'
#
loop_
_entity.id
_entity.type
_entity.pdbx_description
1 polymer ?
#
loop_
_entity_poly.entity_id
_entity_poly.type
_entity_poly.pdbx_seq_one_letter_code
_entity_poly.pdbx_strand_id
1 'polypeptide(L)'
;MIDGYYADVEEAGGVTVTPDDPNKVITVTYKPVGKIVPKDPDGHEIPGNPGVPYTNDPNDPTGVTPDEPVPTIPGYTPNKTTVTPNNPGEDTPVTYTPINNDEKPVANHHGDVPTSKPTKAMDTLPQTGSENDNALSILGLSAMSLMAMVGLKRKKRD
;
A
#
# COMPACT_ATOMS: atom_id res chain seq x y z
N MET A 1 -3.66 -18.21 -9.62
CA MET A 1 -3.97 -17.36 -8.45
C MET A 1 -5.45 -17.03 -8.46
N ILE A 2 -6.10 -16.96 -7.29
CA ILE A 2 -7.46 -16.47 -7.14
C ILE A 2 -7.38 -15.26 -6.20
N ASP A 3 -7.75 -14.08 -6.69
CA ASP A 3 -7.63 -12.84 -5.92
C ASP A 3 -8.38 -12.95 -4.58
N GLY A 4 -7.68 -12.65 -3.49
CA GLY A 4 -8.20 -12.72 -2.13
C GLY A 4 -8.19 -14.13 -1.52
N TYR A 5 -7.58 -15.12 -2.17
CA TYR A 5 -7.45 -16.48 -1.66
C TYR A 5 -6.04 -17.04 -1.86
N TYR A 6 -5.58 -17.89 -0.93
CA TYR A 6 -4.34 -18.65 -1.05
C TYR A 6 -4.64 -20.15 -1.13
N ALA A 7 -3.80 -20.88 -1.87
CA ALA A 7 -3.88 -22.34 -2.00
C ALA A 7 -3.22 -23.05 -0.81
N ASP A 8 -3.68 -24.25 -0.51
CA ASP A 8 -3.03 -25.15 0.46
C ASP A 8 -1.73 -25.79 -0.05
N VAL A 9 -1.53 -25.80 -1.37
CA VAL A 9 -0.34 -26.35 -2.04
C VAL A 9 0.14 -25.44 -3.16
N GLU A 10 1.46 -25.40 -3.36
CA GLU A 10 2.09 -24.61 -4.42
C GLU A 10 1.84 -25.21 -5.80
N GLU A 11 1.97 -26.53 -5.91
CA GLU A 11 1.73 -27.28 -7.14
C GLU A 11 0.73 -28.42 -6.88
N ALA A 12 -0.28 -28.51 -7.74
CA ALA A 12 -1.18 -29.64 -7.79
C ALA A 12 -0.59 -30.71 -8.72
N GLY A 13 0.02 -31.78 -8.18
CA GLY A 13 0.64 -32.78 -9.06
C GLY A 13 1.59 -33.75 -8.37
N GLY A 14 2.33 -34.50 -9.20
CA GLY A 14 3.35 -35.45 -8.74
C GLY A 14 2.86 -36.88 -8.49
N VAL A 15 1.68 -37.26 -9.00
CA VAL A 15 1.11 -38.59 -8.76
C VAL A 15 1.35 -39.50 -9.96
N THR A 16 1.99 -40.65 -9.73
CA THR A 16 2.11 -41.71 -10.74
C THR A 16 0.82 -42.54 -10.76
N VAL A 17 0.22 -42.68 -11.95
CA VAL A 17 -0.89 -43.61 -12.19
C VAL A 17 -0.36 -44.98 -12.59
N THR A 18 -1.02 -46.05 -12.15
CA THR A 18 -0.68 -47.43 -12.54
C THR A 18 -1.89 -48.07 -13.23
N PRO A 19 -1.72 -49.18 -13.99
CA PRO A 19 -2.87 -49.92 -14.52
C PRO A 19 -3.85 -50.37 -13.43
N ASP A 20 -3.35 -50.68 -12.23
CA ASP A 20 -4.15 -51.09 -11.07
C ASP A 20 -4.83 -49.91 -10.35
N ASP A 21 -4.31 -48.70 -10.51
CA ASP A 21 -4.88 -47.46 -9.98
C ASP A 21 -4.81 -46.33 -11.02
N PRO A 22 -5.70 -46.39 -12.03
CA PRO A 22 -5.64 -45.50 -13.18
C PRO A 22 -6.24 -44.11 -12.90
N ASN A 23 -7.00 -43.96 -11.81
CA ASN A 23 -7.77 -42.75 -11.53
C ASN A 23 -7.27 -42.10 -10.22
N LYS A 24 -6.60 -40.96 -10.34
CA LYS A 24 -6.17 -40.15 -9.21
C LYS A 24 -6.92 -38.83 -9.18
N VAL A 25 -7.40 -38.45 -8.00
CA VAL A 25 -8.02 -37.14 -7.77
C VAL A 25 -7.08 -36.33 -6.89
N ILE A 26 -6.69 -35.16 -7.36
CA ILE A 26 -5.93 -34.17 -6.60
C ILE A 26 -6.91 -33.05 -6.25
N THR A 27 -7.00 -32.73 -4.97
CA THR A 27 -7.84 -31.64 -4.47
C THR A 27 -6.93 -30.51 -4.03
N VAL A 28 -7.19 -29.31 -4.56
CA VAL A 28 -6.56 -28.06 -4.12
C VAL A 28 -7.61 -27.26 -3.38
N THR A 29 -7.29 -26.81 -2.18
CA THR A 29 -8.20 -26.02 -1.35
C THR A 29 -7.75 -24.57 -1.33
N TYR A 30 -8.65 -23.66 -1.68
CA TYR A 30 -8.43 -22.22 -1.56
C TYR A 30 -9.06 -21.68 -0.29
N LYS A 31 -8.31 -20.87 0.46
CA LYS A 31 -8.73 -20.23 1.71
C LYS A 31 -8.59 -18.70 1.58
N PRO A 32 -9.46 -17.92 2.23
CA PRO A 32 -9.38 -16.47 2.14
C PRO A 32 -8.06 -15.95 2.74
N VAL A 33 -7.53 -14.89 2.16
CA VAL A 33 -6.41 -14.15 2.76
C VAL A 33 -6.91 -13.32 3.94
N GLY A 34 -6.03 -13.12 4.92
CA GLY A 34 -6.26 -12.21 6.02
C GLY A 34 -6.17 -10.75 5.59
N LYS A 35 -6.32 -9.85 6.56
CA LYS A 35 -6.24 -8.40 6.34
C LYS A 35 -5.44 -7.68 7.42
N ILE A 36 -4.92 -6.51 7.07
CA ILE A 36 -4.37 -5.54 8.02
C ILE A 36 -5.54 -4.85 8.72
N VAL A 37 -5.67 -4.99 10.05
CA VAL A 37 -6.79 -4.47 10.84
C VAL A 37 -6.35 -3.29 11.70
N PRO A 38 -6.77 -2.05 11.40
CA PRO A 38 -6.51 -0.90 12.27
C PRO A 38 -7.25 -1.00 13.60
N LYS A 39 -6.51 -0.82 14.69
CA LYS A 39 -7.05 -0.79 16.05
C LYS A 39 -6.53 0.42 16.81
N ASP A 40 -7.32 0.89 17.76
CA ASP A 40 -6.89 1.89 18.72
C ASP A 40 -5.89 1.29 19.75
N PRO A 41 -5.28 2.12 20.64
CA PRO A 41 -4.36 1.63 21.67
C PRO A 41 -4.99 0.65 22.68
N ASP A 42 -6.32 0.69 22.85
CA ASP A 42 -7.07 -0.20 23.73
C ASP A 42 -7.48 -1.51 23.03
N GLY A 43 -7.22 -1.64 21.72
CA GLY A 43 -7.49 -2.82 20.91
C GLY A 43 -8.88 -2.87 20.27
N HIS A 44 -9.65 -1.78 20.31
CA HIS A 44 -10.93 -1.66 19.61
C HIS A 44 -10.71 -1.29 18.14
N GLU A 45 -11.69 -1.64 17.30
CA GLU A 45 -11.69 -1.24 15.89
C GLU A 45 -11.91 0.26 15.75
N ILE A 46 -11.20 0.87 14.80
CA ILE A 46 -11.39 2.29 14.47
C ILE A 46 -12.61 2.40 13.53
N PRO A 47 -13.67 3.15 13.89
CA PRO A 47 -14.87 3.27 13.07
C PRO A 47 -14.58 3.71 11.64
N GLY A 48 -15.23 3.08 10.67
CA GLY A 48 -15.07 3.39 9.23
C GLY A 48 -13.78 2.83 8.60
N ASN A 49 -12.97 2.07 9.33
CA ASN A 49 -11.70 1.51 8.84
C ASN A 49 -11.72 -0.04 8.96
N PRO A 50 -12.40 -0.75 8.05
CA PRO A 50 -12.65 -2.20 8.16
C PRO A 50 -11.41 -3.11 7.94
N GLY A 51 -10.25 -2.51 7.67
CA GLY A 51 -9.01 -3.19 7.28
C GLY A 51 -8.86 -3.38 5.77
N VAL A 52 -7.63 -3.67 5.35
CA VAL A 52 -7.25 -3.87 3.94
C VAL A 52 -6.74 -5.30 3.78
N PRO A 53 -7.32 -6.11 2.88
CA PRO A 53 -6.86 -7.48 2.65
C PRO A 53 -5.42 -7.50 2.14
N TYR A 54 -4.68 -8.55 2.48
CA TYR A 54 -3.36 -8.77 1.88
C TYR A 54 -3.46 -9.02 0.37
N THR A 55 -2.45 -8.56 -0.35
CA THR A 55 -2.26 -8.80 -1.77
C THR A 55 -1.61 -10.18 -1.94
N ASN A 56 -2.21 -11.07 -2.73
CA ASN A 56 -1.59 -12.35 -3.04
C ASN A 56 -0.20 -12.21 -3.66
N ASP A 57 0.72 -13.16 -3.40
CA ASP A 57 2.01 -13.20 -4.09
C ASP A 57 1.80 -13.72 -5.52
N PRO A 58 2.19 -12.97 -6.58
CA PRO A 58 2.02 -13.41 -7.95
C PRO A 58 2.88 -14.63 -8.33
N ASN A 59 3.92 -14.96 -7.54
CA ASN A 59 4.84 -16.06 -7.79
C ASN A 59 4.64 -17.24 -6.84
N ASP A 60 3.89 -17.06 -5.76
CA ASP A 60 3.58 -18.10 -4.78
C ASP A 60 2.07 -18.16 -4.52
N PRO A 61 1.35 -19.17 -5.05
CA PRO A 61 -0.09 -19.28 -4.86
C PRO A 61 -0.48 -19.62 -3.41
N THR A 62 0.47 -20.01 -2.56
CA THR A 62 0.25 -20.27 -1.14
C THR A 62 0.47 -19.04 -0.27
N GLY A 63 1.02 -17.96 -0.82
CA GLY A 63 1.51 -16.80 -0.09
C GLY A 63 0.80 -15.48 -0.39
N VAL A 64 1.24 -14.46 0.32
CA VAL A 64 0.89 -13.05 0.10
C VAL A 64 2.17 -12.22 -0.03
N THR A 65 2.04 -11.04 -0.64
CA THR A 65 3.14 -10.11 -0.83
C THR A 65 3.67 -9.67 0.54
N PRO A 66 4.99 -9.73 0.78
CA PRO A 66 5.57 -9.25 2.03
C PRO A 66 5.64 -7.73 2.10
N ASP A 67 5.83 -7.21 3.31
CA ASP A 67 6.08 -5.81 3.62
C ASP A 67 4.99 -4.85 3.09
N GLU A 68 3.74 -5.31 3.12
CA GLU A 68 2.61 -4.50 2.67
C GLU A 68 2.43 -3.25 3.53
N PRO A 69 2.22 -2.08 2.91
CA PRO A 69 2.05 -0.83 3.64
C PRO A 69 0.77 -0.85 4.48
N VAL A 70 0.84 -0.31 5.68
CA VAL A 70 -0.37 -0.10 6.49
C VAL A 70 -1.21 1.05 5.94
N PRO A 71 -2.55 1.02 6.07
CA PRO A 71 -3.42 2.10 5.63
C PRO A 71 -3.12 3.43 6.32
N THR A 72 -3.20 4.54 5.60
CA THR A 72 -3.18 5.87 6.21
C THR A 72 -4.57 6.23 6.73
N ILE A 73 -4.67 6.55 8.03
CA ILE A 73 -5.93 6.99 8.65
C ILE A 73 -5.77 8.46 9.09
N PRO A 74 -6.58 9.39 8.57
CA PRO A 74 -6.51 10.79 8.97
C PRO A 74 -6.63 10.98 10.49
N GLY A 75 -5.70 11.73 11.08
CA GLY A 75 -5.69 12.00 12.52
C GLY A 75 -5.07 10.91 13.38
N TYR A 76 -4.43 9.89 12.78
CA TYR A 76 -3.76 8.81 13.51
C TYR A 76 -2.35 8.54 12.98
N THR A 77 -1.47 8.05 13.87
CA THR A 77 -0.13 7.52 13.53
C THR A 77 -0.07 6.03 13.84
N PRO A 78 0.26 5.15 12.88
CA PRO A 78 0.44 3.72 13.14
C PRO A 78 1.76 3.44 13.88
N ASN A 79 1.81 2.36 14.65
CA ASN A 79 3.03 1.94 15.36
C ASN A 79 4.09 1.28 14.46
N LYS A 80 3.71 0.90 13.23
CA LYS A 80 4.58 0.34 12.19
C LYS A 80 4.05 0.75 10.82
N THR A 81 4.93 0.83 9.82
CA THR A 81 4.58 1.29 8.46
C THR A 81 4.29 0.16 7.48
N THR A 82 4.78 -1.04 7.76
CA THR A 82 4.58 -2.24 6.92
C THR A 82 4.24 -3.45 7.76
N VAL A 83 3.66 -4.47 7.12
CA VAL A 83 3.32 -5.75 7.74
C VAL A 83 3.60 -6.90 6.77
N THR A 84 4.25 -7.94 7.29
CA THR A 84 4.31 -9.27 6.67
C THR A 84 3.59 -10.24 7.61
N PRO A 85 2.50 -10.90 7.19
CA PRO A 85 1.83 -11.88 8.04
C PRO A 85 2.66 -13.17 8.10
N ASN A 86 2.61 -13.86 9.24
CA ASN A 86 3.23 -15.18 9.38
C ASN A 86 2.45 -16.27 8.63
N ASN A 87 1.15 -16.05 8.42
CA ASN A 87 0.23 -16.95 7.75
C ASN A 87 -0.67 -16.11 6.82
N PRO A 88 -0.79 -16.45 5.53
CA PRO A 88 -1.58 -15.70 4.55
C PRO A 88 -3.06 -15.56 4.93
N GLY A 89 -3.61 -16.48 5.74
CA GLY A 89 -5.00 -16.47 6.18
C GLY A 89 -5.28 -15.71 7.48
N GLU A 90 -4.27 -15.08 8.10
CA GLU A 90 -4.42 -14.43 9.41
C GLU A 90 -4.55 -12.91 9.29
N ASP A 91 -5.52 -12.36 10.03
CA ASP A 91 -5.64 -10.91 10.20
C ASP A 91 -4.52 -10.39 11.11
N THR A 92 -3.85 -9.31 10.69
CA THR A 92 -2.83 -8.66 11.53
C THR A 92 -3.34 -7.34 12.08
N PRO A 93 -3.50 -7.22 13.41
CA PRO A 93 -3.82 -5.94 14.03
C PRO A 93 -2.64 -4.98 13.96
N VAL A 94 -2.94 -3.70 13.73
CA VAL A 94 -1.98 -2.59 13.77
C VAL A 94 -2.55 -1.52 14.69
N THR A 95 -1.76 -1.08 15.66
CA THR A 95 -2.17 -0.04 16.60
C THR A 95 -1.96 1.33 15.98
N TYR A 96 -2.99 2.16 16.02
CA TYR A 96 -3.01 3.54 15.56
C TYR A 96 -3.27 4.46 16.75
N THR A 97 -2.35 5.37 17.00
CA THR A 97 -2.47 6.37 18.08
C THR A 97 -3.03 7.68 17.51
N PRO A 98 -4.07 8.28 18.11
CA PRO A 98 -4.56 9.59 17.71
C PRO A 98 -3.45 10.65 17.75
N ILE A 99 -3.40 11.51 16.74
CA ILE A 99 -2.51 12.67 16.72
C ILE A 99 -3.13 13.73 17.62
N ASN A 100 -2.64 13.84 18.85
CA ASN A 100 -2.97 14.95 19.72
C ASN A 100 -2.30 16.21 19.16
N ASN A 101 -3.08 17.19 18.71
CA ASN A 101 -2.56 18.47 18.19
C ASN A 101 -1.83 19.31 19.27
N ASP A 102 -1.80 18.85 20.52
CA ASP A 102 -1.07 19.46 21.64
C ASP A 102 0.34 18.87 21.86
N GLU A 103 0.71 17.81 21.14
CA GLU A 103 2.04 17.17 21.29
C GLU A 103 2.85 17.32 20.00
N LYS A 104 3.75 18.31 20.03
CA LYS A 104 4.84 18.52 19.06
C LYS A 104 5.50 17.17 18.71
N PRO A 105 5.84 16.89 17.44
CA PRO A 105 6.37 15.58 17.04
C PRO A 105 7.59 15.21 17.87
N VAL A 106 7.46 14.15 18.67
CA VAL A 106 8.56 13.49 19.35
C VAL A 106 9.32 12.70 18.28
N ALA A 107 10.41 13.30 17.79
CA ALA A 107 11.43 12.58 17.05
C ALA A 107 12.02 11.53 18.00
N ASN A 108 11.79 10.24 17.71
CA ASN A 108 12.46 9.18 18.45
C ASN A 108 13.97 9.28 18.24
N HIS A 109 14.66 9.42 19.36
CA HIS A 109 16.10 9.46 19.50
C HIS A 109 16.72 8.09 19.21
N HIS A 110 17.72 8.05 18.32
CA HIS A 110 18.81 7.07 18.35
C HIS A 110 20.12 7.82 18.05
N GLY A 111 21.01 7.91 19.04
CA GLY A 111 22.41 8.38 18.89
C GLY A 111 22.74 9.76 19.48
N ASP A 112 23.80 9.80 20.29
CA ASP A 112 24.24 10.88 21.21
C ASP A 112 24.87 12.17 20.57
N VAL A 113 24.36 13.36 20.96
CA VAL A 113 24.96 14.66 21.45
C VAL A 113 26.39 15.12 20.97
N PRO A 114 26.75 16.44 20.74
CA PRO A 114 26.20 17.70 21.32
C PRO A 114 25.96 18.96 20.41
N THR A 115 24.98 19.75 20.87
CA THR A 115 24.95 21.22 21.09
C THR A 115 25.29 22.24 19.98
N SER A 116 24.27 22.97 19.50
CA SER A 116 24.30 24.46 19.44
C SER A 116 22.88 25.05 19.40
N LYS A 117 22.70 26.20 20.07
CA LYS A 117 21.52 27.08 20.16
C LYS A 117 22.05 28.52 20.09
N PRO A 118 21.30 29.61 19.77
CA PRO A 118 20.12 29.83 18.90
C PRO A 118 20.34 30.98 17.88
N THR A 119 19.62 31.05 16.74
CA THR A 119 19.42 32.36 16.06
C THR A 119 18.15 32.48 15.20
N LYS A 120 17.29 33.43 15.64
CA LYS A 120 16.37 34.37 14.95
C LYS A 120 15.38 33.94 13.86
N ALA A 121 14.17 34.46 14.08
CA ALA A 121 13.01 34.55 13.20
C ALA A 121 13.23 35.37 11.92
N MET A 122 12.54 34.95 10.87
CA MET A 122 12.09 35.67 9.66
C MET A 122 11.05 34.74 9.02
N ASP A 123 9.98 35.13 8.37
CA ASP A 123 9.17 36.32 8.24
C ASP A 123 7.94 35.82 7.45
N THR A 124 6.84 36.55 7.46
CA THR A 124 5.52 36.14 6.94
C THR A 124 5.44 35.72 5.45
N LEU A 125 4.41 34.93 5.12
CA LEU A 125 3.98 34.44 3.78
C LEU A 125 4.07 35.47 2.63
N PRO A 126 4.37 35.02 1.38
CA PRO A 126 3.29 34.82 0.38
C PRO A 126 3.52 33.66 -0.62
N GLN A 127 2.42 33.07 -1.14
CA GLN A 127 2.46 32.16 -2.30
C GLN A 127 1.48 32.63 -3.39
N THR A 128 2.01 33.15 -4.50
CA THR A 128 1.48 33.02 -5.88
C THR A 128 2.53 33.44 -6.93
N GLY A 129 2.80 32.54 -7.89
CA GLY A 129 3.10 32.83 -9.31
C GLY A 129 4.54 33.18 -9.75
N SER A 130 5.09 32.50 -10.77
CA SER A 130 5.16 33.06 -12.14
C SER A 130 5.99 32.18 -13.10
N GLU A 131 5.60 32.26 -14.38
CA GLU A 131 6.24 31.69 -15.56
C GLU A 131 7.54 32.44 -15.95
N ASN A 132 8.43 31.73 -16.67
CA ASN A 132 9.28 32.17 -17.81
C ASN A 132 10.84 32.21 -17.71
N ASP A 133 11.43 31.49 -18.68
CA ASP A 133 12.64 31.68 -19.50
C ASP A 133 14.09 31.39 -19.00
N ASN A 134 14.63 30.29 -19.55
CA ASN A 134 16.03 29.97 -19.94
C ASN A 134 17.05 29.44 -18.89
N ALA A 135 16.93 28.18 -18.48
CA ALA A 135 18.10 27.29 -18.32
C ALA A 135 17.69 25.82 -18.47
N LEU A 136 18.19 25.19 -19.52
CA LEU A 136 18.01 23.81 -19.90
C LEU A 136 18.58 22.87 -18.80
N SER A 137 17.74 22.10 -18.12
CA SER A 137 18.16 20.84 -17.48
C SER A 137 17.26 19.71 -18.02
N ILE A 138 17.71 19.12 -19.13
CA ILE A 138 17.15 17.91 -19.73
C ILE A 138 17.81 16.71 -19.04
N LEU A 139 17.03 15.85 -18.40
CA LEU A 139 17.28 14.42 -18.16
C LEU A 139 16.10 13.85 -17.34
N GLY A 140 15.20 13.00 -17.82
CA GLY A 140 14.96 12.35 -19.12
C GLY A 140 13.49 11.85 -19.13
N LEU A 141 12.78 11.94 -20.27
CA LEU A 141 12.54 10.85 -21.25
C LEU A 141 11.51 9.81 -20.74
N SER A 142 10.41 9.44 -21.42
CA SER A 142 9.89 9.79 -22.74
C SER A 142 8.58 8.99 -23.00
N ALA A 143 7.69 9.58 -23.83
CA ALA A 143 6.83 8.93 -24.83
C ALA A 143 5.68 8.01 -24.36
N MET A 144 4.47 7.95 -24.95
CA MET A 144 3.96 8.46 -26.22
C MET A 144 2.42 8.46 -26.18
N SER A 145 1.80 9.37 -26.94
CA SER A 145 0.37 9.65 -27.02
C SER A 145 -0.45 8.59 -27.76
N LEU A 146 -1.76 8.55 -27.52
CA LEU A 146 -2.74 8.43 -28.60
C LEU A 146 -3.88 9.45 -28.46
N MET A 147 -3.97 10.28 -29.49
CA MET A 147 -4.90 11.37 -29.73
C MET A 147 -6.38 10.97 -29.66
N ALA A 148 -7.18 11.93 -29.21
CA ALA A 148 -8.60 12.07 -29.53
C ALA A 148 -8.83 12.35 -31.03
N MET A 149 -9.89 11.79 -31.62
CA MET A 149 -10.48 12.35 -32.83
C MET A 149 -11.68 13.25 -32.51
N VAL A 150 -11.63 14.41 -33.15
CA VAL A 150 -12.43 15.63 -33.04
C VAL A 150 -13.80 15.50 -33.70
N GLY A 151 -14.83 16.09 -33.09
CA GLY A 151 -16.11 16.43 -33.75
C GLY A 151 -16.15 17.91 -34.17
N LEU A 152 -16.27 18.17 -35.49
CA LEU A 152 -16.49 19.50 -36.07
C LEU A 152 -17.92 20.01 -35.77
N LYS A 153 -18.04 21.23 -35.22
CA LYS A 153 -19.31 21.98 -35.17
C LYS A 153 -19.59 22.69 -36.51
N ARG A 154 -20.80 22.52 -37.05
CA ARG A 154 -21.31 23.22 -38.25
C ARG A 154 -21.79 24.63 -37.91
N LYS A 155 -21.43 25.60 -38.75
CA LYS A 155 -21.86 27.00 -38.77
C LYS A 155 -23.24 27.12 -39.45
N LYS A 156 -24.22 27.72 -38.78
CA LYS A 156 -25.45 28.23 -39.41
C LYS A 156 -25.19 29.65 -39.91
N ARG A 157 -25.54 29.91 -41.17
CA ARG A 157 -25.70 31.24 -41.76
C ARG A 157 -27.20 31.54 -41.72
N ASP A 158 -27.54 32.78 -41.38
CA ASP A 158 -28.71 33.47 -41.94
C ASP A 158 -28.19 34.41 -43.04
#